data_AF-A0A7C5WW25-F1
#
_entry.id   AF-A0A7C5WW25-F1
#
_cell.length_a   1.000
_cell.length_b   1.000
_cell.length_c   1.000
_cell.angle_alpha   90.00
_cell.angle_beta   90.00
_cell.angle_gamma   90.00
#
_symmetry.space_group_name_H-M   'P 1'
#
loop_
_entity.id
_entity.type
_entity.pdbx_description
1 polymer ?
#
loop_
_entity_poly.entity_id
_entity_poly.type
_entity_poly.pdbx_seq_one_letter_code
_entity_poly.pdbx_strand_id
1 'polypeptide(L)'
;MSKSFLTDLVSLLLIGISFLVLPQYHHAILFTGLFALSGAVTNQLAIHMLFEKVPFLYGSGVIEKNFDTFKVSIKEMIMKQFFTKEQLGNFFAKEEQKIDLAPLVESADFTPAFEALSKTVMESQFGGAVSMFGGESALESLREPFSKKLKAAVSS
;
A
#
# COMPACT_ATOMS: atom_id res chain seq x y z
N MET A 1 -20.38 -5.63 -25.59
CA MET A 1 -21.49 -5.05 -24.81
C MET A 1 -20.97 -4.66 -23.44
N SER A 2 -21.26 -3.46 -22.95
CA SER A 2 -21.06 -3.14 -21.53
C SER A 2 -22.04 -3.98 -20.71
N LYS A 3 -21.65 -4.37 -19.49
CA LYS A 3 -22.52 -5.16 -18.61
C LYS A 3 -23.83 -4.42 -18.29
N SER A 4 -23.78 -3.09 -18.16
CA SER A 4 -24.95 -2.23 -17.93
C SER A 4 -25.94 -2.25 -19.11
N PHE A 5 -25.44 -2.25 -20.35
CA PHE A 5 -26.32 -2.28 -21.52
C PHE A 5 -27.17 -3.56 -21.59
N LEU A 6 -26.61 -4.70 -21.15
CA LEU A 6 -27.39 -5.94 -21.09
C LEU A 6 -28.49 -5.89 -20.02
N THR A 7 -28.22 -5.35 -18.84
CA THR A 7 -29.22 -5.23 -17.78
C THR A 7 -30.34 -4.25 -18.16
N ASP A 8 -30.00 -3.15 -18.82
CA ASP A 8 -31.00 -2.17 -19.31
C ASP A 8 -31.86 -2.79 -20.40
N LEU A 9 -31.24 -3.48 -21.35
CA LEU A 9 -31.95 -4.17 -22.43
C LEU A 9 -32.90 -5.24 -21.90
N VAL A 10 -32.46 -6.08 -20.96
CA VAL A 10 -33.30 -7.11 -20.35
C VAL A 10 -34.46 -6.48 -19.57
N SER A 11 -34.22 -5.39 -18.83
CA SER A 11 -35.27 -4.69 -18.10
C SER A 11 -36.31 -4.08 -19.04
N LEU A 12 -35.87 -3.45 -20.13
CA LEU A 12 -36.75 -2.92 -21.18
C LEU A 12 -37.54 -4.02 -21.89
N LEU A 13 -36.91 -5.18 -22.16
CA LEU A 13 -37.59 -6.32 -22.74
C LEU A 13 -38.67 -6.87 -21.80
N LEU A 14 -38.42 -6.96 -20.50
CA LEU A 14 -39.45 -7.36 -19.52
C LEU A 14 -40.64 -6.40 -19.52
N ILE A 15 -40.37 -5.08 -19.57
CA ILE A 15 -41.43 -4.08 -19.70
C ILE A 15 -42.20 -4.27 -21.02
N GLY A 16 -41.52 -4.45 -22.14
CA GLY A 16 -42.15 -4.68 -23.44
C GLY A 16 -43.00 -5.95 -23.50
N ILE A 17 -42.47 -7.06 -22.98
CA ILE A 17 -43.17 -8.35 -22.89
C ILE A 17 -44.41 -8.25 -22.00
N SER A 18 -44.40 -7.41 -20.95
CA SER A 18 -45.56 -7.25 -20.07
C SER A 18 -46.84 -6.85 -20.82
N PHE A 19 -46.73 -6.12 -21.94
CA PHE A 19 -47.86 -5.70 -22.76
C PHE A 19 -48.36 -6.77 -23.74
N LEU A 20 -47.61 -7.85 -23.95
CA LEU A 20 -47.94 -8.95 -24.87
C LEU A 20 -48.48 -10.20 -24.15
N VAL A 21 -48.38 -10.25 -22.82
CA VAL A 21 -48.78 -11.41 -22.00
C VAL A 21 -50.23 -11.29 -21.51
N LEU A 22 -50.85 -12.43 -21.19
CA LEU A 22 -52.21 -12.51 -20.65
C LEU A 22 -52.42 -11.57 -19.44
N PRO A 23 -53.64 -11.01 -19.27
CA PRO A 23 -53.94 -10.00 -18.24
C PRO A 23 -53.54 -10.41 -16.82
N GLN A 24 -53.61 -11.70 -16.50
CA GLN A 24 -53.28 -12.26 -15.18
C GLN A 24 -51.79 -12.12 -14.78
N TYR A 25 -50.86 -12.01 -15.73
CA TYR A 25 -49.42 -11.87 -15.46
C TYR A 25 -48.86 -10.48 -15.78
N HIS A 26 -49.67 -9.61 -16.39
CA HIS A 26 -49.28 -8.27 -16.81
C HIS A 26 -48.60 -7.47 -15.69
N HIS A 27 -49.29 -7.32 -14.55
CA HIS A 27 -48.79 -6.52 -13.43
C HIS A 27 -47.49 -7.07 -12.84
N ALA A 28 -47.37 -8.40 -12.69
CA ALA A 28 -46.18 -9.02 -12.12
C ALA A 28 -44.94 -8.75 -13.00
N ILE A 29 -45.06 -8.93 -14.32
CA ILE A 29 -43.96 -8.74 -15.26
C ILE A 29 -43.63 -7.26 -15.42
N LEU A 30 -44.64 -6.38 -15.48
CA LEU A 30 -44.45 -4.93 -15.58
C LEU A 30 -43.69 -4.38 -14.36
N PHE A 31 -44.12 -4.71 -13.14
CA PHE A 31 -43.41 -4.26 -11.93
C PHE A 31 -42.02 -4.84 -11.82
N THR A 32 -41.82 -6.09 -12.24
CA THR A 32 -40.49 -6.70 -12.28
C THR A 32 -39.57 -5.94 -13.24
N GLY A 33 -40.05 -5.62 -14.45
CA GLY A 33 -39.28 -4.85 -15.43
C GLY A 33 -38.99 -3.41 -14.98
N LEU A 34 -39.98 -2.72 -14.39
CA LEU A 34 -39.81 -1.37 -13.85
C LEU A 34 -38.83 -1.33 -12.68
N PHE A 35 -38.90 -2.31 -11.77
CA PHE A 35 -37.99 -2.41 -10.64
C PHE A 35 -36.57 -2.74 -11.11
N ALA A 36 -36.42 -3.66 -12.07
CA ALA A 36 -35.14 -4.00 -12.68
C ALA A 36 -34.51 -2.78 -13.38
N LEU A 37 -35.30 -2.01 -14.14
CA LEU A 37 -34.83 -0.80 -14.81
C LEU A 37 -34.39 0.28 -13.82
N SER A 38 -35.22 0.55 -12.79
CA SER A 38 -34.88 1.51 -11.73
C SER A 38 -33.61 1.11 -10.99
N GLY A 39 -33.47 -0.18 -10.67
CA GLY A 39 -32.28 -0.73 -10.03
C GLY A 39 -31.03 -0.59 -10.91
N ALA A 40 -31.13 -0.89 -12.21
CA ALA A 40 -30.03 -0.76 -13.15
C ALA A 40 -29.55 0.70 -13.28
N VAL A 41 -30.47 1.64 -13.47
CA VAL A 41 -30.19 3.08 -13.55
C VAL A 41 -29.57 3.58 -12.25
N THR A 42 -30.15 3.22 -11.10
CA THR A 42 -29.64 3.65 -9.79
C THR A 42 -28.26 3.07 -9.50
N ASN A 43 -27.99 1.83 -9.89
CA ASN A 43 -26.67 1.22 -9.74
C ASN A 43 -25.61 1.91 -10.62
N GLN A 44 -25.95 2.21 -11.88
CA GLN A 44 -25.06 2.96 -12.76
C GLN A 44 -24.74 4.35 -12.18
N LEU A 45 -25.77 5.04 -11.69
CA LEU A 45 -25.62 6.32 -11.03
C LEU A 45 -24.77 6.22 -9.76
N ALA A 46 -24.95 5.17 -8.96
CA ALA A 46 -24.18 4.93 -7.75
C ALA A 46 -22.68 4.73 -8.06
N ILE A 47 -22.36 3.94 -9.09
CA ILE A 47 -20.96 3.78 -9.51
C ILE A 47 -20.39 5.11 -9.99
N HIS A 48 -21.14 5.85 -10.81
CA HIS A 48 -20.71 7.17 -11.29
C HIS A 48 -20.47 8.15 -10.14
N MET A 49 -21.38 8.22 -9.17
CA MET A 49 -21.31 9.16 -8.06
C MET A 49 -20.22 8.80 -7.05
N LEU A 50 -19.67 7.58 -7.06
CA LEU A 50 -18.51 7.26 -6.23
C LEU A 50 -17.30 8.08 -6.66
N PHE A 51 -17.11 8.21 -7.98
CA PHE A 51 -15.95 8.87 -8.56
C PHE A 51 -16.21 10.35 -8.79
N GLU A 52 -17.31 10.70 -9.45
CA GLU A 52 -17.57 12.07 -9.86
C GLU A 52 -18.66 12.72 -9.02
N LYS A 53 -18.54 14.03 -8.79
CA LYS A 53 -19.57 14.82 -8.10
C LYS A 53 -20.75 15.07 -9.04
N VAL A 54 -21.93 14.63 -8.61
CA VAL A 54 -23.19 14.82 -9.35
C VAL A 54 -23.98 15.94 -8.65
N PRO A 55 -24.44 16.98 -9.39
CA PRO A 55 -25.22 18.06 -8.80
C PRO A 55 -26.52 17.52 -8.19
N PHE A 56 -26.94 18.11 -7.07
CA PHE A 56 -28.15 17.74 -6.30
C PHE A 56 -28.15 16.36 -5.61
N LEU A 57 -27.11 15.54 -5.79
CA LEU A 57 -26.98 14.25 -5.10
C LEU A 57 -25.94 14.34 -3.98
N TYR A 58 -26.42 14.36 -2.74
CA TYR A 58 -25.58 14.30 -1.55
C TYR A 58 -24.84 12.96 -1.48
N GLY A 59 -23.55 13.00 -1.12
CA GLY A 59 -22.69 11.82 -1.08
C GLY A 59 -22.02 11.46 -2.41
N SER A 60 -22.21 12.25 -3.47
CA SER A 60 -21.45 12.11 -4.72
C SER A 60 -20.01 12.63 -4.59
N GLY A 61 -19.11 12.10 -5.41
CA GLY A 61 -17.67 12.39 -5.39
C GLY A 61 -16.98 11.93 -4.11
N VAL A 62 -17.45 10.85 -3.46
CA VAL A 62 -16.89 10.42 -2.16
C VAL A 62 -15.44 9.97 -2.27
N ILE A 63 -15.05 9.35 -3.40
CA ILE A 63 -13.67 8.93 -3.63
C ILE A 63 -12.79 10.15 -3.89
N GLU A 64 -13.18 11.07 -4.76
CA GLU A 64 -12.46 12.34 -4.97
C GLU A 64 -12.25 13.09 -3.65
N LYS A 65 -13.30 13.21 -2.83
CA LYS A 65 -13.24 13.90 -1.54
C LYS A 65 -12.27 13.25 -0.54
N ASN A 66 -12.12 11.93 -0.58
CA ASN A 66 -11.30 11.17 0.37
C ASN A 66 -10.05 10.56 -0.29
N PHE A 67 -9.65 11.07 -1.46
CA PHE A 67 -8.65 10.42 -2.29
C PHE A 67 -7.31 10.27 -1.58
N ASP A 68 -6.90 11.27 -0.79
CA ASP A 68 -5.65 11.21 -0.04
C ASP A 68 -5.70 10.18 1.09
N THR A 69 -6.81 10.09 1.81
CA THR A 69 -7.04 9.01 2.80
C THR A 69 -6.99 7.65 2.12
N PHE A 70 -7.62 7.50 0.96
CA PHE A 70 -7.62 6.26 0.19
C PHE A 70 -6.19 5.85 -0.21
N LYS A 71 -5.35 6.79 -0.69
CA LYS A 71 -3.94 6.52 -1.00
C LYS A 71 -3.18 5.99 0.23
N VAL A 72 -3.35 6.64 1.38
CA VAL A 72 -2.68 6.22 2.62
C VAL A 72 -3.13 4.82 3.02
N SER A 73 -4.43 4.53 2.96
CA SER A 73 -4.97 3.21 3.29
C SER A 73 -4.48 2.12 2.34
N ILE A 74 -4.41 2.38 1.03
CA ILE A 74 -3.85 1.44 0.04
C ILE A 74 -2.38 1.17 0.33
N LYS A 75 -1.59 2.21 0.61
CA LYS A 75 -0.18 2.06 0.97
C LYS A 75 -0.03 1.19 2.21
N GLU A 76 -0.79 1.47 3.26
CA GLU A 76 -0.74 0.66 4.49
C GLU A 76 -1.13 -0.79 4.24
N MET A 77 -2.21 -1.03 3.49
CA MET A 77 -2.65 -2.37 3.13
C MET A 77 -1.55 -3.13 2.39
N ILE A 78 -0.92 -2.51 1.39
CA ILE A 78 0.17 -3.11 0.63
C ILE A 78 1.33 -3.49 1.57
N MET A 79 1.78 -2.55 2.40
CA MET A 79 2.89 -2.79 3.32
C MET A 79 2.58 -3.89 4.35
N LYS A 80 1.35 -3.92 4.87
CA LYS A 80 0.94 -4.87 5.92
C LYS A 80 0.59 -6.25 5.39
N GLN A 81 0.11 -6.37 4.15
CA GLN A 81 -0.47 -7.62 3.62
C GLN A 81 0.39 -8.29 2.55
N PHE A 82 1.26 -7.54 1.85
CA PHE A 82 2.11 -8.06 0.78
C PHE A 82 3.60 -8.02 1.12
N PHE A 83 4.03 -7.04 1.94
CA PHE A 83 5.41 -6.87 2.37
C PHE A 83 5.63 -7.34 3.82
N THR A 84 5.00 -8.45 4.20
CA THR A 84 5.23 -9.06 5.50
C THR A 84 6.62 -9.71 5.54
N LYS A 85 7.21 -9.82 6.74
CA LYS A 85 8.52 -10.50 6.92
C LYS A 85 8.51 -11.93 6.40
N GLU A 86 7.38 -12.63 6.55
CA GLU A 86 7.21 -14.00 6.09
C GLU A 86 7.13 -14.08 4.56
N GLN A 87 6.31 -13.23 3.91
CA GLN A 87 6.23 -13.20 2.44
C GLN A 87 7.54 -12.78 1.80
N LEU A 88 8.20 -11.77 2.37
CA LEU A 88 9.54 -11.35 1.92
C LEU A 88 10.58 -12.45 2.15
N GLY A 89 10.58 -13.10 3.32
CA GLY A 89 11.47 -14.23 3.58
C GLY A 89 11.27 -15.39 2.60
N ASN A 90 10.02 -15.76 2.32
CA ASN A 90 9.67 -16.78 1.34
C ASN A 90 10.03 -16.37 -0.10
N PHE A 91 9.93 -15.09 -0.42
CA PHE A 91 10.36 -14.53 -1.71
C PHE A 91 11.89 -14.64 -1.86
N PHE A 92 12.66 -14.14 -0.88
CA PHE A 92 14.12 -14.22 -0.89
C PHE A 92 14.66 -15.66 -0.82
N ALA A 93 13.96 -16.57 -0.14
CA ALA A 93 14.36 -17.98 -0.08
C ALA A 93 14.10 -18.73 -1.40
N LYS A 94 13.18 -18.24 -2.24
CA LYS A 94 12.88 -18.81 -3.57
C LYS A 94 13.70 -18.19 -4.69
N GLU A 95 14.22 -16.97 -4.51
CA GLU A 95 15.13 -16.36 -5.48
C GLU A 95 16.54 -16.97 -5.36
N GLU A 96 17.00 -17.62 -6.43
CA GLU A 96 18.38 -18.12 -6.54
C GLU A 96 19.41 -17.00 -6.79
N GLN A 97 18.94 -15.81 -7.20
CA GLN A 97 19.78 -14.63 -7.30
C GLN A 97 19.99 -14.05 -5.91
N LYS A 98 21.20 -14.26 -5.37
CA LYS A 98 21.71 -13.47 -4.25
C LYS A 98 21.57 -12.00 -4.64
N ILE A 99 20.60 -11.30 -4.07
CA ILE A 99 20.53 -9.85 -4.15
C ILE A 99 21.87 -9.34 -3.63
N ASP A 100 22.63 -8.70 -4.50
CA ASP A 100 23.90 -8.11 -4.12
C ASP A 100 23.59 -6.89 -3.25
N LEU A 101 23.71 -7.08 -1.93
CA LEU A 101 23.50 -6.04 -0.93
C LEU A 101 24.73 -5.13 -0.79
N ALA A 102 25.84 -5.41 -1.49
CA ALA A 102 27.04 -4.56 -1.45
C ALA A 102 26.75 -3.07 -1.73
N PRO A 103 25.90 -2.67 -2.69
CA PRO A 103 25.58 -1.26 -2.93
C PRO A 103 24.87 -0.59 -1.73
N LEU A 104 24.05 -1.35 -1.01
CA LEU A 104 23.37 -0.86 0.19
C LEU A 104 24.36 -0.68 1.35
N VAL A 105 25.28 -1.62 1.54
CA VAL A 105 26.34 -1.56 2.56
C VAL A 105 27.33 -0.42 2.29
N GLU A 106 27.66 -0.15 1.03
CA GLU A 106 28.51 0.99 0.65
C GLU A 106 27.85 2.34 0.97
N SER A 107 26.55 2.46 0.72
CA SER A 107 25.76 3.68 0.99
C SER A 107 25.39 3.89 2.46
N ALA A 108 25.54 2.87 3.30
CA ALA A 108 25.18 2.94 4.72
C ALA A 108 26.13 3.84 5.52
N ASP A 109 25.53 4.67 6.38
CA ASP A 109 26.24 5.50 7.36
C ASP A 109 26.47 4.71 8.66
N PHE A 110 27.74 4.49 9.01
CA PHE A 110 28.15 3.76 10.21
C PHE A 110 28.56 4.68 11.36
N THR A 111 28.38 5.99 11.22
CA THR A 111 28.66 6.98 12.27
C THR A 111 27.96 6.64 13.59
N PRO A 112 26.67 6.26 13.64
CA PRO A 112 25.99 5.93 14.89
C PRO A 112 26.60 4.72 15.62
N ALA A 113 27.07 3.72 14.87
CA ALA A 113 27.70 2.53 15.44
C ALA A 113 29.06 2.86 16.06
N PHE A 114 29.85 3.73 15.40
CA PHE A 114 31.12 4.21 15.92
C PHE A 114 30.94 5.07 17.18
N GLU A 115 29.95 5.96 17.20
CA GLU A 115 29.65 6.80 18.37
C GLU A 115 29.21 5.96 19.58
N ALA A 116 28.33 4.97 19.35
CA ALA A 116 27.93 4.05 20.41
C ALA A 116 29.12 3.25 20.97
N LEU A 117 30.01 2.76 20.10
CA LEU A 117 31.22 2.07 20.52
C LEU A 117 32.15 2.99 21.32
N SER A 118 32.42 4.19 20.80
CA SER A 118 33.32 5.16 21.43
C SER A 118 32.83 5.55 22.81
N LYS A 119 31.54 5.84 22.94
CA LYS A 119 30.89 6.12 24.22
C LYS A 119 31.03 4.95 25.19
N THR A 120 30.75 3.73 24.73
CA THR A 120 30.88 2.51 25.55
C THR A 120 32.32 2.30 26.03
N VAL A 121 33.32 2.57 25.17
CA VAL A 121 34.74 2.47 25.53
C VAL A 121 35.11 3.51 26.58
N MET A 122 34.64 4.75 26.42
CA MET A 122 34.89 5.84 27.39
C MET A 122 34.21 5.60 28.75
N GLU A 123 33.04 4.97 28.77
CA GLU A 123 32.32 4.59 30.00
C GLU A 123 32.88 3.30 30.65
N SER A 124 33.70 2.54 29.92
CA SER A 124 34.28 1.27 30.41
C SER A 124 35.52 1.48 31.27
N GLN A 125 36.02 0.38 31.85
CA GLN A 125 37.30 0.35 32.57
C GLN A 125 38.50 0.80 31.72
N PHE A 126 38.37 0.78 30.38
CA PHE A 126 39.39 1.25 29.45
C PHE A 126 39.35 2.76 29.24
N GLY A 127 38.24 3.45 29.56
CA GLY A 127 38.09 4.88 29.36
C GLY A 127 39.12 5.72 30.13
N GLY A 128 39.47 5.28 31.34
CA GLY A 128 40.54 5.91 32.14
C GLY A 128 41.91 5.83 31.46
N ALA A 129 42.23 4.69 30.84
CA ALA A 129 43.46 4.51 30.10
C ALA A 129 43.47 5.34 28.80
N VAL A 130 42.36 5.33 28.06
CA VAL A 130 42.22 6.10 26.80
C VAL A 130 42.28 7.61 27.05
N SER A 131 41.76 8.08 28.18
CA SER A 131 41.83 9.49 28.59
C SER A 131 43.27 10.00 28.75
N MET A 132 44.21 9.13 29.15
CA MET A 132 45.63 9.48 29.28
C MET A 132 46.31 9.71 27.92
N PHE A 133 45.73 9.18 26.83
CA PHE A 133 46.26 9.28 25.47
C PHE A 133 45.46 10.23 24.56
N GLY A 134 44.63 11.11 25.13
CA GLY A 134 43.84 12.11 24.39
C GLY A 134 42.32 11.88 24.42
N GLY A 135 41.85 10.85 25.12
CA GLY A 135 40.42 10.61 25.37
C GLY A 135 39.63 10.39 24.08
N GLU A 136 38.45 11.00 24.01
CA GLU A 136 37.54 10.87 22.88
C GLU A 136 38.17 11.31 21.55
N SER A 137 39.04 12.31 21.56
CA SER A 137 39.74 12.78 20.35
C SER A 137 40.72 11.74 19.77
N ALA A 138 41.27 10.86 20.61
CA ALA A 138 42.11 9.75 20.15
C ALA A 138 41.28 8.70 19.42
N LEU A 139 40.05 8.43 19.89
CA LEU A 139 39.12 7.51 19.25
C LEU A 139 38.63 8.06 17.90
N GLU A 140 38.38 9.36 17.80
CA GLU A 140 37.87 9.99 16.57
C GLU A 140 38.75 9.73 15.35
N SER A 141 40.08 9.65 15.53
CA SER A 141 41.02 9.27 14.46
C SER A 141 40.78 7.86 13.88
N LEU A 142 40.08 7.00 14.63
CA LEU A 142 39.73 5.64 14.25
C LEU A 142 38.36 5.52 13.57
N ARG A 143 37.61 6.63 13.45
CA ARG A 143 36.27 6.65 12.85
C ARG A 143 36.25 6.09 11.42
N GLU A 144 37.07 6.66 10.54
CA GLU A 144 37.19 6.18 9.15
C GLU A 144 37.67 4.73 9.03
N PRO A 145 38.78 4.30 9.68
CA PRO A 145 39.24 2.92 9.56
C PRO A 145 38.25 1.92 10.18
N PHE A 146 37.51 2.29 11.23
CA PHE A 146 36.43 1.49 11.78
C PHE A 146 35.30 1.31 10.76
N SER A 147 34.79 2.40 10.16
CA SER A 147 33.74 2.33 9.14
C SER A 147 34.16 1.49 7.94
N LYS A 148 35.42 1.59 7.48
CA LYS A 148 35.94 0.77 6.37
C LYS A 148 35.99 -0.72 6.73
N LYS A 149 36.51 -1.08 7.91
CA LYS A 149 36.59 -2.48 8.34
C LYS A 149 35.21 -3.09 8.57
N LEU A 150 34.29 -2.30 9.13
CA LEU A 150 32.94 -2.76 9.40
C LEU A 150 32.13 -2.93 8.11
N LYS A 151 32.27 -2.02 7.14
CA LYS A 151 31.75 -2.20 5.77
C LYS A 151 32.25 -3.50 5.16
N ALA A 152 33.57 -3.73 5.19
CA ALA A 152 34.18 -4.95 4.64
C ALA A 152 33.67 -6.24 5.30
N ALA A 153 33.44 -6.23 6.62
CA ALA A 153 32.94 -7.38 7.37
C ALA A 153 31.44 -7.67 7.17
N VAL A 154 30.65 -6.67 6.78
CA VAL A 154 29.21 -6.80 6.51
C VAL A 154 28.94 -7.13 5.03
N SER A 155 29.86 -6.75 4.13
CA SER A 155 29.79 -7.09 2.70
C SER A 155 30.31 -8.49 2.34
N SER A 156 30.97 -9.19 3.27
CA SER A 156 31.52 -10.55 3.09
C SER A 156 30.54 -11.63 3.53
#